data_AF-A0A1G8D0B1-F1
#
_entry.id   AF-A0A1G8D0B1-F1
#
_cell.length_a   1.000
_cell.length_b   1.000
_cell.length_c   1.000
_cell.angle_alpha   90.00
_cell.angle_beta   90.00
_cell.angle_gamma   90.00
#
_symmetry.space_group_name_H-M   'P 1'
#
loop_
_entity.id
_entity.type
_entity.pdbx_description
1 polymer ?
#
loop_
_entity_poly.entity_id
_entity_poly.type
_entity_poly.pdbx_seq_one_letter_code
_entity_poly.pdbx_strand_id
1 'polypeptide(L)'
;MSRPTRFLLRMSIFLAAVVVVAALLFPPLWQAFAANPALNGLILTVFLIGVGLNIRQVMMLGPEVRWIESFRDGQSVSVERAPRLIAPMARMLESHQDRARFTLAASATRALLDGIAARLDELRDISRYFIGLLVFLGLLGTFWGLLSTVDSIAGVIRDLSIGGADITVVFDDLKKGLEAPLSGMGTAFSSSLFGLAGSLALGFLDLQAGQAQNRFYNDLEEWLSGMTRLSSGGGFHGGEEGGSVPAYIHALLEQTAESVAELQETIARSEDSRRDTSQHLSALTQSLSSLSDHMRAQQEVLLKVAEGQVELKPLLARLGQAEGGGGLDPTTRGHIRNIDAALSGLAKELAQGREQSTKEIRGEIKLLTRTIAAMAEEG
;
A
#
# COMPACT_ATOMS: atom_id res chain seq x y z
N MET A 1 -1.96 7.63 33.13
CA MET A 1 -2.43 7.57 31.73
C MET A 1 -3.61 6.61 31.66
N SER A 2 -4.35 6.55 30.55
CA SER A 2 -5.48 5.62 30.46
C SER A 2 -4.99 4.19 30.22
N ARG A 3 -5.36 3.25 31.10
CA ARG A 3 -4.93 1.85 30.96
C ARG A 3 -5.66 1.18 29.78
N PRO A 4 -4.94 0.45 28.89
CA PRO A 4 -5.53 -0.21 27.72
C PRO A 4 -6.47 -1.38 28.07
N THR A 5 -6.59 -1.73 29.36
CA THR A 5 -7.43 -2.82 29.86
C THR A 5 -8.92 -2.67 29.53
N ARG A 6 -9.42 -1.44 29.41
CA ARG A 6 -10.81 -1.18 29.00
C ARG A 6 -11.09 -1.62 27.56
N PHE A 7 -10.12 -1.46 26.66
CA PHE A 7 -10.24 -1.89 25.27
C PHE A 7 -10.18 -3.42 25.16
N LEU A 8 -9.26 -4.06 25.90
CA LEU A 8 -9.20 -5.52 26.00
C LEU A 8 -10.53 -6.10 26.49
N LEU A 9 -11.13 -5.53 27.54
CA LEU A 9 -12.41 -5.99 28.06
C LEU A 9 -13.52 -5.91 26.99
N ARG A 10 -13.60 -4.80 26.23
CA ARG A 10 -14.58 -4.65 25.13
C ARG A 10 -14.36 -5.69 24.02
N MET A 11 -13.11 -5.92 23.64
CA MET A 11 -12.75 -6.94 22.65
C MET A 11 -13.13 -8.34 23.13
N SER A 12 -12.86 -8.67 24.39
CA SER A 12 -13.23 -9.96 24.99
C SER A 12 -14.74 -10.16 25.08
N ILE A 13 -15.50 -9.13 25.48
CA ILE A 13 -16.98 -9.18 25.52
C ILE A 13 -17.54 -9.40 24.11
N PHE A 14 -17.03 -8.68 23.11
CA PHE A 14 -17.44 -8.85 21.72
C PHE A 14 -17.13 -10.25 21.20
N LEU A 15 -15.91 -10.77 21.43
CA LEU A 15 -15.54 -12.11 21.02
C LEU A 15 -16.40 -13.17 21.70
N ALA A 16 -16.72 -13.01 22.99
CA ALA A 16 -17.63 -13.88 23.70
C ALA A 16 -19.03 -13.87 23.06
N ALA A 17 -19.55 -12.70 22.67
CA ALA A 17 -20.83 -12.60 21.95
C ALA A 17 -20.79 -13.31 20.59
N VAL A 18 -19.72 -13.15 19.81
CA VAL A 18 -19.52 -13.87 18.54
C VAL A 18 -19.51 -15.39 18.75
N VAL A 19 -18.81 -15.87 19.78
CA VAL A 19 -18.79 -17.30 20.13
C VAL A 19 -20.17 -17.80 20.53
N VAL A 20 -20.93 -17.04 21.33
CA VAL A 20 -22.31 -17.40 21.70
C VAL A 20 -23.21 -17.51 20.46
N VAL A 21 -23.15 -16.54 19.55
CA VAL A 21 -23.90 -16.59 18.28
C VAL A 21 -23.48 -17.80 17.43
N ALA A 22 -22.17 -18.08 17.34
CA ALA A 22 -21.67 -19.25 16.62
C ALA A 22 -22.13 -20.57 17.25
N ALA A 23 -22.21 -20.65 18.59
CA ALA A 23 -22.75 -21.82 19.29
C ALA A 23 -24.25 -22.01 19.02
N LEU A 24 -25.04 -20.94 19.04
CA LEU A 24 -26.48 -20.99 18.73
C LEU A 24 -26.74 -21.41 17.28
N LEU A 25 -25.87 -20.99 16.36
CA LEU A 25 -25.95 -21.33 14.93
C LEU A 25 -25.06 -22.53 14.56
N PHE A 26 -24.65 -23.36 15.52
CA PHE A 26 -23.72 -24.45 15.25
C PHE A 26 -24.19 -25.44 14.16
N PRO A 27 -25.46 -25.91 14.13
CA PRO A 27 -25.90 -26.85 13.10
C PRO A 27 -25.76 -26.32 11.65
N PRO A 28 -26.27 -25.12 11.30
CA PRO A 28 -26.09 -24.58 9.95
C PRO A 28 -24.63 -24.18 9.66
N LEU A 29 -23.88 -23.69 10.66
CA LEU A 29 -22.46 -23.36 10.48
C LEU A 29 -21.61 -24.60 10.19
N TRP A 30 -21.89 -25.72 10.85
CA TRP A 30 -21.17 -26.98 10.60
C TRP A 30 -21.44 -27.52 9.20
N GLN A 31 -22.70 -27.50 8.74
CA GLN A 31 -23.04 -27.89 7.37
C GLN A 31 -22.34 -27.00 6.33
N ALA A 32 -22.37 -25.68 6.56
CA ALA A 32 -21.66 -24.71 5.74
C ALA A 32 -20.13 -24.91 5.74
N PHE A 33 -19.55 -25.27 6.89
CA PHE A 33 -18.12 -25.51 7.04
C PHE A 33 -17.69 -26.78 6.28
N ALA A 34 -18.47 -27.87 6.44
CA ALA A 34 -18.22 -29.17 5.84
C ALA A 34 -18.31 -29.18 4.31
N ALA A 35 -18.97 -28.19 3.69
CA ALA A 35 -19.05 -28.08 2.24
C ALA A 35 -17.69 -27.81 1.56
N ASN A 36 -16.84 -26.99 2.19
CA ASN A 36 -15.50 -26.70 1.67
C ASN A 36 -14.50 -26.61 2.83
N PRO A 37 -14.13 -27.76 3.43
CA PRO A 37 -13.39 -27.80 4.68
C PRO A 37 -11.97 -27.20 4.55
N ALA A 38 -11.36 -27.31 3.36
CA ALA A 38 -10.05 -26.74 3.10
C ALA A 38 -10.08 -25.20 3.13
N LEU A 39 -10.98 -24.59 2.36
CA LEU A 39 -11.09 -23.13 2.26
C LEU A 39 -11.64 -22.55 3.57
N ASN A 40 -12.70 -23.13 4.13
CA ASN A 40 -13.27 -22.66 5.39
C ASN A 40 -12.32 -22.83 6.58
N GLY A 41 -11.52 -23.90 6.59
CA GLY A 41 -10.45 -24.09 7.58
C GLY A 41 -9.34 -23.03 7.46
N LEU A 42 -9.00 -22.64 6.23
CA LEU A 42 -8.07 -21.54 5.98
C LEU A 42 -8.65 -20.21 6.47
N ILE A 43 -9.91 -19.89 6.13
CA ILE A 43 -10.62 -18.69 6.64
C ILE A 43 -10.57 -18.65 8.16
N LEU A 44 -10.91 -19.75 8.83
CA LEU A 44 -10.91 -19.82 10.30
C LEU A 44 -9.50 -19.59 10.86
N THR A 45 -8.47 -20.15 10.23
CA THR A 45 -7.07 -19.98 10.65
C THR A 45 -6.63 -18.52 10.51
N VAL A 46 -6.89 -17.89 9.36
CA VAL A 46 -6.59 -16.47 9.12
C VAL A 46 -7.35 -15.59 10.12
N PHE A 47 -8.62 -15.90 10.40
CA PHE A 47 -9.43 -15.20 11.39
C PHE A 47 -8.81 -15.29 12.79
N LEU A 48 -8.46 -16.48 13.26
CA LEU A 48 -7.86 -16.68 14.59
C LEU A 48 -6.50 -15.97 14.72
N ILE A 49 -5.67 -16.00 13.67
CA ILE A 49 -4.40 -15.26 13.65
C ILE A 49 -4.67 -13.75 13.73
N GLY A 50 -5.59 -13.22 12.94
CA GLY A 50 -5.97 -11.81 12.96
C GLY A 50 -6.47 -11.36 14.34
N VAL A 51 -7.28 -12.20 15.00
CA VAL A 51 -7.78 -11.94 16.37
C VAL A 51 -6.60 -11.88 17.34
N GLY A 52 -5.69 -12.85 17.27
CA GLY A 52 -4.49 -12.90 18.09
C GLY A 52 -3.58 -11.69 17.89
N LEU A 53 -3.39 -11.23 16.64
CA LEU A 53 -2.61 -10.04 16.32
C LEU A 53 -3.23 -8.78 16.93
N ASN A 54 -4.54 -8.58 16.78
CA ASN A 54 -5.25 -7.43 17.34
C ASN A 54 -5.18 -7.39 18.87
N ILE A 55 -5.41 -8.51 19.54
CA ILE A 55 -5.28 -8.60 21.00
C ILE A 55 -3.83 -8.34 21.42
N ARG A 56 -2.86 -8.91 20.71
CA ARG A 56 -1.42 -8.70 20.98
C ARG A 56 -1.03 -7.22 20.85
N GLN A 57 -1.53 -6.50 19.85
CA GLN A 57 -1.27 -5.07 19.68
C GLN A 57 -1.73 -4.27 20.90
N VAL A 58 -2.93 -4.53 21.41
CA VAL A 58 -3.43 -3.83 22.61
C VAL A 58 -2.67 -4.25 23.87
N MET A 59 -2.32 -5.53 24.02
CA MET A 59 -1.51 -6.02 25.14
C MET A 59 -0.11 -5.40 25.17
N MET A 60 0.48 -5.15 24.00
CA MET A 60 1.80 -4.54 23.87
C MET A 60 1.85 -3.10 24.41
N LEU A 61 0.75 -2.35 24.35
CA LEU A 61 0.65 -0.99 24.93
C LEU A 61 0.69 -0.99 26.47
N GLY A 62 0.29 -2.09 27.12
CA GLY A 62 0.22 -2.17 28.58
C GLY A 62 1.56 -1.95 29.29
N PRO A 63 2.63 -2.71 28.94
CA PRO A 63 3.98 -2.48 29.44
C PRO A 63 4.49 -1.05 29.18
N GLU A 64 4.22 -0.49 28.00
CA GLU A 64 4.65 0.86 27.59
C GLU A 64 4.07 1.92 28.53
N VAL A 65 2.76 1.86 28.79
CA VAL A 65 2.07 2.78 29.72
C VAL A 65 2.62 2.66 31.14
N ARG A 66 2.85 1.43 31.63
CA ARG A 66 3.40 1.22 32.98
C ARG A 66 4.81 1.78 33.14
N TRP A 67 5.63 1.69 32.09
CA TRP A 67 6.97 2.25 32.09
C TRP A 67 6.92 3.78 32.23
N ILE A 68 6.06 4.46 31.45
CA ILE A 68 5.89 5.92 31.53
C ILE A 68 5.36 6.35 32.91
N GLU A 69 4.38 5.62 33.46
CA GLU A 69 3.86 5.89 34.81
C GLU A 69 4.96 5.76 35.87
N SER A 70 5.78 4.71 35.82
CA SER A 70 6.91 4.52 36.76
C SER A 70 7.99 5.60 36.62
N PHE A 71 8.22 6.09 35.40
CA PHE A 71 9.16 7.18 35.15
C PHE A 71 8.63 8.51 35.71
N ARG A 72 7.33 8.79 35.55
CA ARG A 72 6.66 9.98 36.09
C ARG A 72 6.70 10.02 37.63
N ASP A 73 6.56 8.88 38.28
CA ASP A 73 6.56 8.78 39.74
C ASP A 73 7.98 8.84 40.36
N GLY A 74 9.01 9.12 39.55
CA GLY A 74 10.39 9.33 40.01
C GLY A 74 11.10 8.07 40.48
N GLN A 75 10.55 6.89 40.20
CA GLN A 75 11.21 5.62 40.51
C GLN A 75 12.39 5.41 39.55
N SER A 76 13.50 4.85 40.02
CA SER A 76 14.64 4.52 39.16
C SER A 76 14.25 3.35 38.24
N VAL A 77 13.76 3.67 37.05
CA VAL A 77 13.36 2.66 36.06
C VAL A 77 14.61 2.16 35.33
N SER A 78 14.90 0.86 35.43
CA SER A 78 16.03 0.24 34.71
C SER A 78 15.79 0.25 33.20
N VAL A 79 16.72 0.84 32.44
CA VAL A 79 16.64 0.98 30.97
C VAL A 79 16.75 -0.37 30.24
N GLU A 80 17.37 -1.38 30.85
CA GLU A 80 17.42 -2.77 30.35
C GLU A 80 16.03 -3.41 30.15
N ARG A 81 14.98 -2.85 30.77
CA ARG A 81 13.58 -3.30 30.62
C ARG A 81 12.69 -2.34 29.84
N ALA A 82 13.28 -1.39 29.09
CA ALA A 82 12.50 -0.51 28.23
C ALA A 82 11.72 -1.33 27.18
N PRO A 83 10.39 -1.21 27.14
CA PRO A 83 9.56 -1.88 26.14
C PRO A 83 9.89 -1.42 24.70
N ARG A 84 9.48 -2.21 23.70
CA ARG A 84 9.98 -2.09 22.32
C ARG A 84 9.59 -0.80 21.60
N LEU A 85 8.45 -0.18 21.93
CA LEU A 85 8.03 1.07 21.28
C LEU A 85 8.79 2.27 21.84
N ILE A 86 9.02 2.31 23.16
CA ILE A 86 9.68 3.45 23.85
C ILE A 86 11.20 3.29 23.95
N ALA A 87 11.79 2.14 23.57
CA ALA A 87 13.23 1.90 23.68
C ALA A 87 14.16 3.02 23.13
N PRO A 88 13.87 3.68 21.99
CA PRO A 88 14.68 4.81 21.52
C PRO A 88 14.58 6.04 22.42
N MET A 89 13.39 6.34 22.95
CA MET A 89 13.18 7.42 23.91
C MET A 89 13.89 7.12 25.24
N ALA A 90 13.80 5.88 25.72
CA ALA A 90 14.41 5.49 26.99
C ALA A 90 15.93 5.74 26.99
N ARG A 91 16.61 5.52 25.86
CA ARG A 91 18.05 5.80 25.70
C ARG A 91 18.36 7.30 25.68
N MET A 92 17.55 8.12 25.02
CA MET A 92 17.72 9.59 25.02
C MET A 92 17.47 10.21 26.40
N LEU A 93 16.54 9.62 27.16
CA LEU A 93 16.21 10.06 28.51
C LEU A 93 17.29 9.65 29.53
N GLU A 94 18.02 8.57 29.25
CA GLU A 94 19.13 8.06 30.08
C GLU A 94 20.43 8.87 29.89
N SER A 95 20.75 9.31 28.67
CA SER A 95 21.99 10.06 28.38
C SER A 95 22.08 11.42 29.07
N HIS A 96 20.99 11.91 29.67
CA HIS A 96 20.93 13.17 30.41
C HIS A 96 20.38 12.95 31.82
N GLN A 97 21.16 12.21 32.62
CA GLN A 97 20.88 11.85 34.01
C GLN A 97 20.73 13.05 34.98
N ASP A 98 21.05 14.28 34.55
CA ASP A 98 20.78 15.51 35.29
C ASP A 98 19.30 15.91 35.18
N ARG A 99 18.52 15.37 36.11
CA ARG A 99 17.06 15.56 36.32
C ARG A 99 16.59 17.03 36.37
N ALA A 100 17.50 18.00 36.45
CA ALA A 100 17.18 19.42 36.64
C ALA A 100 17.19 20.26 35.34
N ARG A 101 17.72 19.75 34.22
CA ARG A 101 17.86 20.53 32.96
C ARG A 101 17.59 19.71 31.69
N PHE A 102 16.57 18.86 31.73
CA PHE A 102 16.16 18.13 30.53
C PHE A 102 15.31 19.03 29.61
N THR A 103 15.95 19.87 28.81
CA THR A 103 15.33 20.61 27.70
C THR A 103 15.34 19.73 26.45
N LEU A 104 14.26 18.99 26.17
CA LEU A 104 14.09 18.49 24.81
C LEU A 104 13.80 19.67 23.88
N ALA A 105 14.59 19.86 22.83
CA ALA A 105 14.20 20.74 21.74
C ALA A 105 12.84 20.26 21.19
N ALA A 106 11.93 21.19 20.90
CA ALA A 106 10.60 20.86 20.38
C ALA A 106 10.68 20.01 19.09
N SER A 107 11.75 20.18 18.30
CA SER A 107 12.08 19.37 17.13
C SER A 107 12.36 17.91 17.46
N ALA A 108 13.17 17.62 18.48
CA ALA A 108 13.48 16.25 18.91
C ALA A 108 12.24 15.50 19.43
N THR A 109 11.34 16.22 20.11
CA THR A 109 10.07 15.66 20.61
C THR A 109 9.17 15.24 19.46
N ARG A 110 9.04 16.07 18.42
CA ARG A 110 8.26 15.74 17.20
C ARG A 110 8.86 14.55 16.48
N ALA A 111 10.17 14.53 16.24
CA ALA A 111 10.84 13.43 15.57
C ALA A 111 10.63 12.08 16.29
N LEU A 112 10.62 12.07 17.63
CA LEU A 112 10.32 10.88 18.42
C LEU A 112 8.84 10.44 18.31
N LEU A 113 7.91 11.39 18.37
CA LEU A 113 6.49 11.12 18.18
C LEU A 113 6.20 10.57 16.78
N ASP A 114 6.77 11.18 15.74
CA ASP A 114 6.64 10.73 14.35
C ASP A 114 7.20 9.30 14.18
N GLY A 115 8.34 9.01 14.80
CA GLY A 115 8.92 7.66 14.79
C GLY A 115 8.06 6.61 15.52
N ILE A 116 7.33 6.99 16.56
CA ILE A 116 6.38 6.10 17.26
C ILE A 116 5.10 5.95 16.44
N ALA A 117 4.58 7.02 15.84
CA ALA A 117 3.42 6.99 14.95
C ALA A 117 3.66 6.02 13.78
N ALA A 118 4.82 6.13 13.11
CA ALA A 118 5.18 5.24 12.00
C ALA A 118 5.20 3.76 12.42
N ARG A 119 5.73 3.44 13.60
CA ARG A 119 5.75 2.06 14.14
C ARG A 119 4.36 1.54 14.51
N LEU A 120 3.50 2.41 15.03
CA LEU A 120 2.11 2.05 15.33
C LEU A 120 1.33 1.79 14.04
N ASP A 121 1.51 2.62 13.02
CA ASP A 121 0.87 2.44 11.71
C ASP A 121 1.36 1.17 11.00
N GLU A 122 2.66 0.84 11.05
CA GLU A 122 3.19 -0.43 10.51
C GLU A 122 2.50 -1.66 11.14
N LEU A 123 2.24 -1.62 12.46
CA LEU A 123 1.49 -2.68 13.14
C LEU A 123 0.02 -2.76 12.67
N ARG A 124 -0.60 -1.63 12.34
CA ARG A 124 -1.99 -1.58 11.84
C ARG A 124 -2.11 -2.10 10.41
N ASP A 125 -1.14 -1.86 9.57
CA ASP A 125 -1.16 -2.32 8.17
C ASP A 125 -1.25 -3.85 8.09
N ILE A 126 -0.56 -4.56 8.97
CA ILE A 126 -0.67 -6.02 9.08
C ILE A 126 -2.11 -6.41 9.44
N SER A 127 -2.74 -5.76 10.43
CA SER A 127 -4.13 -6.07 10.81
C SER A 127 -5.11 -5.84 9.65
N ARG A 128 -4.96 -4.73 8.93
CA ARG A 128 -5.76 -4.41 7.74
C ARG A 128 -5.58 -5.40 6.60
N TYR A 129 -4.37 -5.91 6.42
CA TYR A 129 -4.12 -6.98 5.45
C TYR A 129 -4.92 -8.25 5.78
N PHE A 130 -4.97 -8.67 7.05
CA PHE A 130 -5.76 -9.85 7.45
C PHE A 130 -7.27 -9.66 7.24
N ILE A 131 -7.79 -8.44 7.44
CA ILE A 131 -9.19 -8.11 7.13
C ILE A 131 -9.44 -8.26 5.62
N GLY A 132 -8.59 -7.66 4.78
CA GLY A 132 -8.69 -7.75 3.32
C GLY A 132 -8.53 -9.19 2.81
N LEU A 133 -7.62 -9.96 3.42
CA LEU A 133 -7.38 -11.36 3.09
C LEU A 133 -8.61 -12.23 3.38
N LEU A 134 -9.35 -11.96 4.45
CA LEU A 134 -10.60 -12.67 4.76
C LEU A 134 -11.71 -12.37 3.76
N VAL A 135 -11.84 -11.10 3.35
CA VAL A 135 -12.79 -10.72 2.28
C VAL A 135 -12.41 -11.45 0.99
N PHE A 136 -11.12 -11.42 0.62
CA PHE A 136 -10.62 -12.08 -0.58
C PHE A 136 -10.85 -13.60 -0.54
N LEU A 137 -10.56 -14.27 0.57
CA LEU A 137 -10.85 -15.70 0.72
C LEU A 137 -12.35 -16.00 0.65
N GLY A 138 -13.20 -15.14 1.22
CA GLY A 138 -14.65 -15.27 1.10
C GLY A 138 -15.13 -15.14 -0.35
N LEU A 139 -14.55 -14.23 -1.13
CA LEU A 139 -14.81 -14.11 -2.57
C LEU A 139 -14.26 -15.30 -3.36
N LEU A 140 -13.10 -15.84 -2.97
CA LEU A 140 -12.54 -17.06 -3.58
C LEU A 140 -13.51 -18.24 -3.40
N GLY A 141 -14.20 -18.32 -2.26
CA GLY A 141 -15.20 -19.36 -1.99
C GLY A 141 -16.39 -19.33 -2.95
N THR A 142 -16.88 -18.15 -3.32
CA THR A 142 -17.96 -18.04 -4.32
C THR A 142 -17.48 -18.46 -5.70
N PHE A 143 -16.28 -18.03 -6.09
CA PHE A 143 -15.68 -18.43 -7.36
C PHE A 143 -15.52 -19.95 -7.46
N TRP A 144 -15.05 -20.59 -6.37
CA TRP A 144 -14.85 -22.03 -6.33
C TRP A 144 -16.16 -22.82 -6.50
N GLY A 145 -17.24 -22.36 -5.87
CA GLY A 145 -18.52 -23.03 -6.06
C GLY A 145 -19.22 -22.71 -7.38
N LEU A 146 -18.94 -21.57 -8.01
CA LEU A 146 -19.33 -21.34 -9.40
C LEU A 146 -18.62 -22.32 -10.35
N LEU A 147 -17.33 -22.59 -10.15
CA LEU A 147 -16.61 -23.62 -10.90
C LEU A 147 -17.24 -25.01 -10.71
N SER A 148 -17.57 -25.39 -9.47
CA SER A 148 -18.26 -26.66 -9.19
C SER A 148 -19.63 -26.76 -9.85
N THR A 149 -20.35 -25.64 -9.93
CA THR A 149 -21.65 -25.55 -10.65
C THR A 149 -21.45 -25.79 -12.15
N VAL A 150 -20.44 -25.16 -12.76
CA VAL A 150 -20.10 -25.34 -14.18
C VAL A 150 -19.67 -26.78 -14.47
N ASP A 151 -18.83 -27.37 -13.63
CA ASP A 151 -18.38 -28.76 -13.78
C ASP A 151 -19.55 -29.75 -13.71
N SER A 152 -20.50 -29.50 -12.81
CA SER A 152 -21.72 -30.32 -12.67
C SER A 152 -22.58 -30.23 -13.93
N ILE A 153 -22.80 -29.02 -14.47
CA ILE A 153 -23.56 -28.83 -15.72
C ILE A 153 -22.84 -29.48 -16.91
N ALA A 154 -21.52 -29.34 -17.01
CA ALA A 154 -20.72 -29.98 -18.05
C ALA A 154 -20.79 -31.50 -18.00
N GLY A 155 -20.81 -32.08 -16.79
CA GLY A 155 -21.00 -33.52 -16.58
C GLY A 155 -22.35 -34.00 -17.11
N VAL A 156 -23.42 -33.30 -16.78
CA VAL A 156 -24.80 -33.63 -17.21
C VAL A 156 -24.94 -33.58 -18.72
N ILE A 157 -24.33 -32.57 -19.38
CA ILE A 157 -24.34 -32.47 -20.85
C ILE A 157 -23.58 -33.64 -21.49
N ARG A 158 -22.47 -34.08 -20.90
CA ARG A 158 -21.67 -35.20 -21.40
C ARG A 158 -22.35 -36.55 -21.20
N ASP A 159 -23.07 -36.72 -20.10
CA ASP A 159 -23.75 -37.97 -19.74
C ASP A 159 -25.10 -38.15 -20.46
N LEU A 160 -25.60 -37.09 -21.11
CA LEU A 160 -26.81 -37.13 -21.96
C LEU A 160 -26.54 -37.92 -23.25
N SER A 161 -26.57 -39.24 -23.17
CA SER A 161 -26.52 -40.14 -24.32
C SER A 161 -27.85 -40.10 -25.09
N ILE A 162 -27.80 -39.67 -26.36
CA ILE A 162 -28.96 -39.57 -27.27
C ILE A 162 -29.33 -40.97 -27.86
N GLY A 163 -28.74 -42.05 -27.34
CA GLY A 163 -28.93 -43.42 -27.82
C GLY A 163 -30.13 -44.15 -27.22
N GLY A 164 -31.34 -43.88 -27.71
CA GLY A 164 -32.49 -44.81 -27.63
C GLY A 164 -33.17 -45.02 -26.26
N ALA A 165 -32.84 -44.23 -25.23
CA ALA A 165 -33.49 -44.30 -23.92
C ALA A 165 -34.83 -43.55 -23.89
N ASP A 166 -35.75 -44.02 -23.04
CA ASP A 166 -37.06 -43.40 -22.75
C ASP A 166 -36.89 -41.91 -22.42
N ILE A 167 -37.66 -41.04 -23.10
CA ILE A 167 -37.62 -39.57 -22.92
C ILE A 167 -37.84 -39.17 -21.46
N THR A 168 -38.62 -39.95 -20.71
CA THR A 168 -38.87 -39.74 -19.28
C THR A 168 -37.61 -39.92 -18.42
N VAL A 169 -36.73 -40.85 -18.79
CA VAL A 169 -35.46 -41.11 -18.09
C VAL A 169 -34.48 -39.97 -18.36
N VAL A 170 -34.35 -39.56 -19.63
CA VAL A 170 -33.51 -38.41 -20.03
C VAL A 170 -33.96 -37.13 -19.33
N PHE A 171 -35.26 -36.92 -19.16
CA PHE A 171 -35.81 -35.77 -18.45
C PHE A 171 -35.55 -35.82 -16.94
N ASP A 172 -35.67 -36.99 -16.29
CA ASP A 172 -35.35 -37.15 -14.88
C ASP A 172 -33.85 -36.97 -14.59
N ASP A 173 -32.99 -37.41 -15.50
CA ASP A 173 -31.55 -37.20 -15.44
C ASP A 173 -31.17 -35.72 -15.64
N LEU A 174 -31.82 -35.02 -16.58
CA LEU A 174 -31.63 -33.58 -16.75
C LEU A 174 -32.09 -32.82 -15.50
N LYS A 175 -33.21 -33.21 -14.90
CA LYS A 175 -33.74 -32.61 -13.66
C LYS A 175 -32.76 -32.79 -12.49
N LYS A 176 -32.30 -34.03 -12.24
CA LYS A 176 -31.29 -34.32 -11.21
C LYS A 176 -29.97 -33.59 -11.47
N GLY A 177 -29.57 -33.53 -12.74
CA GLY A 177 -28.38 -32.84 -13.20
C GLY A 177 -28.42 -31.32 -13.00
N LEU A 178 -29.59 -30.71 -13.03
CA LEU A 178 -29.80 -29.28 -12.77
C LEU A 178 -30.06 -28.97 -11.28
N GLU A 179 -30.50 -29.94 -10.49
CA GLU A 179 -30.73 -29.80 -9.05
C GLU A 179 -29.41 -29.78 -8.25
N ALA A 180 -28.42 -30.59 -8.65
CA ALA A 180 -27.12 -30.62 -7.99
C ALA A 180 -26.37 -29.26 -7.98
N PRO A 181 -26.25 -28.53 -9.12
CA PRO A 181 -25.65 -27.20 -9.15
C PRO A 181 -26.42 -26.15 -8.31
N LEU A 182 -27.75 -26.25 -8.26
CA LEU A 182 -28.61 -25.39 -7.43
C LEU A 182 -28.32 -25.57 -5.93
N SER A 183 -28.10 -26.81 -5.48
CA SER A 183 -27.67 -27.09 -4.10
C SER A 183 -26.22 -26.65 -3.82
N GLY A 184 -25.33 -26.82 -4.80
CA GLY A 184 -23.92 -26.44 -4.72
C GLY A 184 -23.71 -24.93 -4.57
N MET A 185 -24.57 -24.12 -5.20
CA MET A 185 -24.50 -22.66 -5.10
C MET A 185 -24.69 -22.14 -3.66
N GLY A 186 -25.62 -22.73 -2.89
CA GLY A 186 -25.84 -22.36 -1.49
C GLY A 186 -24.62 -22.64 -0.60
N THR A 187 -23.92 -23.74 -0.88
CA THR A 187 -22.69 -24.11 -0.17
C THR A 187 -21.46 -23.28 -0.56
N ALA A 188 -21.41 -22.78 -1.81
CA ALA A 188 -20.40 -21.81 -2.26
C ALA A 188 -20.51 -20.49 -1.51
N PHE A 189 -21.76 -20.02 -1.37
CA PHE A 189 -22.08 -18.75 -0.75
C PHE A 189 -21.75 -18.74 0.75
N SER A 190 -21.85 -19.89 1.43
CA SER A 190 -21.56 -19.96 2.86
C SER A 190 -20.09 -19.70 3.19
N SER A 191 -19.17 -20.07 2.31
CA SER A 191 -17.75 -19.72 2.47
C SER A 191 -17.52 -18.20 2.40
N SER A 192 -18.28 -17.51 1.52
CA SER A 192 -18.30 -16.06 1.45
C SER A 192 -18.81 -15.41 2.73
N LEU A 193 -19.90 -15.95 3.29
CA LEU A 193 -20.44 -15.49 4.55
C LEU A 193 -19.42 -15.63 5.69
N PHE A 194 -18.66 -16.72 5.76
CA PHE A 194 -17.57 -16.86 6.74
C PHE A 194 -16.49 -15.80 6.58
N GLY A 195 -16.02 -15.57 5.34
CA GLY A 195 -15.00 -14.55 5.06
C GLY A 195 -15.46 -13.14 5.41
N LEU A 196 -16.68 -12.77 5.00
CA LEU A 196 -17.26 -11.45 5.27
C LEU A 196 -17.57 -11.26 6.76
N ALA A 197 -18.23 -12.21 7.41
CA ALA A 197 -18.53 -12.14 8.84
C ALA A 197 -17.23 -12.08 9.68
N GLY A 198 -16.23 -12.90 9.30
CA GLY A 198 -14.91 -12.88 9.90
C GLY A 198 -14.21 -11.53 9.73
N SER A 199 -14.25 -10.95 8.53
CA SER A 199 -13.67 -9.62 8.27
C SER A 199 -14.36 -8.50 9.04
N LEU A 200 -15.67 -8.59 9.26
CA LEU A 200 -16.42 -7.60 10.03
C LEU A 200 -16.06 -7.70 11.52
N ALA A 201 -16.02 -8.92 12.06
CA ALA A 201 -15.59 -9.17 13.43
C ALA A 201 -14.15 -8.70 13.65
N LEU A 202 -13.24 -8.98 12.71
CA LEU A 202 -11.87 -8.47 12.77
C LEU A 202 -11.77 -6.96 12.62
N GLY A 203 -12.57 -6.36 11.74
CA GLY A 203 -12.66 -4.91 11.57
C GLY A 203 -13.07 -4.22 12.87
N PHE A 204 -14.00 -4.79 13.64
CA PHE A 204 -14.34 -4.27 14.96
C PHE A 204 -13.16 -4.35 15.93
N LEU A 205 -12.43 -5.48 15.96
CA LEU A 205 -11.25 -5.62 16.81
C LEU A 205 -10.15 -4.62 16.42
N ASP A 206 -9.93 -4.39 15.12
CA ASP A 206 -8.98 -3.40 14.59
C ASP A 206 -9.35 -1.97 15.00
N LEU A 207 -10.64 -1.61 14.96
CA LEU A 207 -11.10 -0.32 15.48
C LEU A 207 -10.81 -0.16 16.97
N GLN A 208 -11.02 -1.20 17.77
CA GLN A 208 -10.70 -1.16 19.20
C GLN A 208 -9.19 -1.04 19.45
N ALA A 209 -8.36 -1.71 18.65
CA ALA A 209 -6.91 -1.61 18.72
C ALA A 209 -6.41 -0.21 18.31
N GLY A 210 -6.92 0.33 17.20
CA GLY A 210 -6.60 1.67 16.73
C GLY A 210 -7.00 2.77 17.73
N GLN A 211 -8.17 2.64 18.38
CA GLN A 211 -8.56 3.55 19.45
C GLN A 211 -7.59 3.50 20.65
N ALA A 212 -7.12 2.32 21.03
CA ALA A 212 -6.16 2.16 22.12
C ALA A 212 -4.79 2.80 21.77
N GLN A 213 -4.31 2.62 20.54
CA GLN A 213 -3.07 3.20 20.04
C GLN A 213 -3.13 4.72 19.94
N ASN A 214 -4.20 5.27 19.34
CA ASN A 214 -4.41 6.72 19.25
C ASN A 214 -4.48 7.36 20.64
N ARG A 215 -5.15 6.69 21.59
CA ARG A 215 -5.22 7.18 22.97
C ARG A 215 -3.84 7.17 23.63
N PHE A 216 -3.05 6.12 23.43
CA PHE A 216 -1.68 6.05 23.92
C PHE A 216 -0.80 7.16 23.31
N TYR A 217 -0.87 7.37 22.00
CA TYR A 217 -0.14 8.42 21.29
C TYR A 217 -0.49 9.81 21.84
N ASN A 218 -1.78 10.12 21.98
CA ASN A 218 -2.23 11.40 22.53
C ASN A 218 -1.79 11.59 23.99
N ASP A 219 -1.91 10.54 24.83
CA ASP A 219 -1.45 10.59 26.22
C ASP A 219 0.09 10.81 26.28
N LEU A 220 0.86 10.26 25.32
CA LEU A 220 2.31 10.43 25.20
C LEU A 220 2.70 11.84 24.76
N GLU A 221 2.02 12.37 23.74
CA GLU A 221 2.20 13.75 23.25
C GLU A 221 1.91 14.76 24.36
N GLU A 222 0.79 14.60 25.08
CA GLU A 222 0.43 15.45 26.21
C GLU A 222 1.53 15.44 27.28
N TRP A 223 2.05 14.25 27.63
CA TRP A 223 3.13 14.11 28.60
C TRP A 223 4.44 14.82 28.16
N LEU A 224 4.86 14.61 26.91
CA LEU A 224 6.07 15.24 26.36
C LEU A 224 5.94 16.77 26.26
N SER A 225 4.75 17.26 25.89
CA SER A 225 4.44 18.70 25.85
C SER A 225 4.49 19.35 27.24
N GLY A 226 4.11 18.61 28.29
CA GLY A 226 4.21 19.05 29.67
C GLY A 226 5.65 19.23 30.13
N MET A 227 6.54 18.30 29.75
CA MET A 227 7.96 18.35 30.11
C MET A 227 8.69 19.54 29.45
N THR A 228 8.37 19.82 28.18
CA THR A 228 8.96 20.94 27.43
C THR A 228 8.54 22.31 27.98
N ARG A 229 7.29 22.46 28.45
CA ARG A 229 6.81 23.72 29.05
C ARG A 229 7.46 24.04 30.40
N LEU A 230 7.68 23.05 31.28
CA LEU A 230 8.36 23.28 32.56
C LEU A 230 9.84 23.67 32.38
N SER A 231 10.50 23.13 31.36
CA SER A 231 11.93 23.41 31.13
C SER A 231 12.21 24.82 30.60
N SER A 232 11.22 25.48 29.99
CA SER A 232 11.34 26.87 29.52
C SER A 232 11.16 27.93 30.62
N GLY A 233 10.76 27.53 31.85
CA GLY A 233 10.41 28.45 32.94
C GLY A 233 11.30 28.39 34.19
N GLY A 234 12.30 27.50 34.25
CA GLY A 234 13.10 27.24 35.44
C GLY A 234 14.46 27.93 35.43
N GLY A 235 14.53 29.20 35.82
CA GLY A 235 15.82 29.90 35.92
C GLY A 235 15.79 31.34 36.42
N PHE A 236 15.02 31.69 37.46
CA PHE A 236 15.28 32.92 38.21
C PHE A 236 14.67 32.92 39.64
N HIS A 237 15.45 32.47 40.61
CA HIS A 237 15.34 32.82 42.04
C HIS A 237 16.81 33.01 42.49
N GLY A 238 17.29 34.10 43.06
CA GLY A 238 16.71 35.30 43.65
C GLY A 238 17.66 35.71 44.78
N GLY A 239 18.40 36.80 44.61
CA GLY A 239 19.36 37.33 45.58
C GLY A 239 19.88 38.71 45.18
N GLU A 240 19.12 39.73 45.61
CA GLU A 240 19.47 41.12 45.94
C GLU A 240 20.65 41.83 45.23
N GLU A 241 20.34 42.86 44.44
CA GLU A 241 20.57 44.31 44.71
C GLU A 241 20.80 45.11 43.41
N GLY A 242 20.11 46.26 43.30
CA GLY A 242 20.63 47.45 42.63
C GLY A 242 20.71 47.49 41.10
N GLY A 243 19.71 48.11 40.47
CA GLY A 243 19.89 49.03 39.34
C GLY A 243 20.75 48.58 38.14
N SER A 244 20.13 47.89 37.18
CA SER A 244 20.38 48.11 35.75
C SER A 244 19.26 47.45 34.95
N VAL A 245 18.97 48.01 33.78
CA VAL A 245 17.92 47.54 32.87
C VAL A 245 18.02 46.02 32.69
N PRO A 246 16.91 45.26 32.80
CA PRO A 246 16.96 43.83 33.09
C PRO A 246 17.77 43.05 32.04
N ALA A 247 18.81 42.34 32.49
CA ALA A 247 19.55 41.37 31.68
C ALA A 247 18.64 40.35 30.95
N TYR A 248 17.42 40.16 31.46
CA TYR A 248 16.34 39.42 30.81
C TYR A 248 15.90 40.02 29.46
N ILE A 249 15.80 41.34 29.35
CA ILE A 249 15.46 42.02 28.08
C ILE A 249 16.64 41.92 27.11
N HIS A 250 17.88 42.04 27.59
CA HIS A 250 19.05 41.85 26.75
C HIS A 250 19.18 40.41 26.25
N ALA A 251 18.95 39.41 27.10
CA ALA A 251 18.97 38.00 26.71
C ALA A 251 17.82 37.63 25.76
N LEU A 252 16.63 38.20 25.96
CA LEU A 252 15.52 38.04 25.01
C LEU A 252 15.81 38.72 23.68
N LEU A 253 16.44 39.90 23.68
CA LEU A 253 16.81 40.60 22.47
C LEU A 253 17.91 39.86 21.69
N GLU A 254 18.94 39.38 22.38
CA GLU A 254 20.00 38.53 21.82
C GLU A 254 19.41 37.26 21.22
N GLN A 255 18.52 36.58 21.95
CA GLN A 255 17.87 35.35 21.49
C GLN A 255 16.91 35.60 20.32
N THR A 256 16.20 36.73 20.32
CA THR A 256 15.39 37.11 19.16
C THR A 256 16.25 37.45 17.95
N ALA A 257 17.38 38.14 18.13
CA ALA A 257 18.31 38.46 17.05
C ALA A 257 18.91 37.19 16.44
N GLU A 258 19.34 36.23 17.27
CA GLU A 258 19.83 34.92 16.85
C GLU A 258 18.74 34.14 16.09
N SER A 259 17.50 34.09 16.62
CA SER A 259 16.39 33.40 15.95
C SER A 259 16.00 34.03 14.62
N VAL A 260 16.12 35.36 14.48
CA VAL A 260 15.87 36.07 13.22
C VAL A 260 16.99 35.78 12.22
N ALA A 261 18.24 35.69 12.66
CA ALA A 261 19.37 35.31 11.81
C ALA A 261 19.23 33.87 11.30
N GLU A 262 18.85 32.92 12.18
CA GLU A 262 18.60 31.52 11.81
C GLU A 262 17.40 31.37 10.85
N LEU A 263 16.34 32.16 11.05
CA LEU A 263 15.22 32.22 10.13
C LEU A 263 15.62 32.79 8.76
N GLN A 264 16.44 33.86 8.73
CA GLN A 264 16.94 34.42 7.48
C GLN A 264 17.80 33.41 6.71
N GLU A 265 18.66 32.67 7.40
CA GLU A 265 19.48 31.63 6.80
C GLU A 265 18.64 30.47 6.26
N THR A 266 17.63 30.03 7.02
CA THR A 266 16.72 28.96 6.60
C THR A 266 15.87 29.39 5.40
N ILE A 267 15.39 30.63 5.37
CA ILE A 267 14.65 31.19 4.24
C ILE A 267 15.55 31.29 3.00
N ALA A 268 16.80 31.72 3.15
CA ALA A 268 17.77 31.77 2.06
C ALA A 268 18.02 30.37 1.48
N ARG A 269 18.26 29.38 2.33
CA ARG A 269 18.39 27.96 1.91
C ARG A 269 17.12 27.45 1.24
N SER A 270 15.94 27.77 1.76
CA SER A 270 14.65 27.36 1.18
C SER A 270 14.38 27.99 -0.18
N GLU A 271 14.79 29.25 -0.40
CA GLU A 271 14.69 29.95 -1.68
C GLU A 271 15.63 29.33 -2.72
N ASP A 272 16.85 28.94 -2.32
CA ASP A 272 17.78 28.23 -3.21
C ASP A 272 17.25 26.84 -3.61
N SER A 273 16.72 26.06 -2.67
CA SER A 273 16.07 24.78 -3.00
C SER A 273 14.84 24.96 -3.90
N ARG A 274 14.06 26.04 -3.72
CA ARG A 274 12.94 26.39 -4.61
C ARG A 274 13.41 26.74 -6.01
N ARG A 275 14.50 27.51 -6.14
CA ARG A 275 15.11 27.84 -7.43
C ARG A 275 15.58 26.59 -8.16
N ASP A 276 16.30 25.70 -7.46
CA ASP A 276 16.79 24.44 -8.04
C ASP A 276 15.63 23.56 -8.52
N THR A 277 14.61 23.37 -7.67
CA THR A 277 13.39 22.63 -8.03
C THR A 277 12.70 23.23 -9.26
N SER A 278 12.59 24.56 -9.33
CA SER A 278 12.00 25.24 -10.48
C SER A 278 12.81 25.05 -11.77
N GLN A 279 14.14 24.97 -11.68
CA GLN A 279 15.00 24.68 -12.83
C GLN A 279 14.79 23.25 -13.32
N HIS A 280 14.74 22.27 -12.40
CA HIS A 280 14.47 20.87 -12.77
C HIS A 280 13.09 20.68 -13.40
N LEU A 281 12.05 21.34 -12.88
CA LEU A 281 10.71 21.31 -13.48
C LEU A 281 10.67 21.94 -14.88
N SER A 282 11.42 23.03 -15.09
CA SER A 282 11.55 23.65 -16.41
C SER A 282 12.25 22.71 -17.40
N ALA A 283 13.35 22.08 -16.98
CA ALA A 283 14.07 21.08 -17.78
C ALA A 283 13.18 19.89 -18.15
N LEU A 284 12.40 19.37 -17.20
CA LEU A 284 11.47 18.27 -17.42
C LEU A 284 10.35 18.65 -18.40
N THR A 285 9.84 19.88 -18.29
CA THR A 285 8.86 20.42 -19.24
C THR A 285 9.44 20.51 -20.66
N GLN A 286 10.70 20.95 -20.78
CA GLN A 286 11.41 21.01 -22.06
C GLN A 286 11.60 19.60 -22.68
N SER A 287 11.97 18.61 -21.87
CA SER A 287 12.09 17.21 -22.30
C SER A 287 10.75 16.62 -22.74
N LEU A 288 9.66 16.90 -22.02
CA LEU A 288 8.31 16.48 -22.41
C LEU A 288 7.86 17.13 -23.73
N SER A 289 8.17 18.41 -23.94
CA SER A 289 7.90 19.09 -25.20
C SER A 289 8.66 18.41 -26.35
N SER A 290 9.96 18.14 -26.16
CA SER A 290 10.78 17.45 -27.17
C SER A 290 10.25 16.05 -27.49
N LEU A 291 9.81 15.30 -26.49
CA LEU A 291 9.21 13.97 -26.68
C LEU A 291 7.88 14.07 -27.45
N SER A 292 7.04 15.05 -27.13
CA SER A 292 5.79 15.30 -27.86
C SER A 292 6.06 15.63 -29.33
N ASP A 293 7.08 16.43 -29.62
CA ASP A 293 7.47 16.76 -30.99
C ASP A 293 7.98 15.51 -31.75
N HIS A 294 8.78 14.66 -31.09
CA HIS A 294 9.19 13.37 -31.65
C HIS A 294 8.00 12.45 -31.94
N MET A 295 7.04 12.35 -31.02
CA MET A 295 5.83 11.55 -31.22
C MET A 295 5.00 12.04 -32.41
N ARG A 296 4.85 13.36 -32.57
CA ARG A 296 4.15 13.96 -33.72
C ARG A 296 4.88 13.66 -35.03
N ALA A 297 6.20 13.82 -35.05
CA ALA A 297 7.03 13.49 -36.22
C ALA A 297 6.91 11.99 -36.59
N GLN A 298 6.94 11.10 -35.59
CA GLN A 298 6.74 9.66 -35.81
C GLN A 298 5.34 9.33 -36.35
N GLN A 299 4.30 10.00 -35.85
CA GLN A 299 2.93 9.82 -36.34
C GLN A 299 2.79 10.31 -37.80
N GLU A 300 3.43 11.41 -38.16
CA GLU A 300 3.46 11.90 -39.54
C GLU A 300 4.16 10.90 -40.49
N VAL A 301 5.28 10.32 -40.05
CA VAL A 301 5.97 9.27 -40.82
C VAL A 301 5.09 8.03 -40.97
N LEU A 302 4.42 7.59 -39.91
CA LEU A 302 3.48 6.46 -39.97
C LEU A 302 2.31 6.71 -40.91
N LEU A 303 1.75 7.92 -40.90
CA LEU A 303 0.70 8.33 -41.84
C LEU A 303 1.21 8.28 -43.28
N LYS A 304 2.38 8.85 -43.57
CA LYS A 304 3.01 8.80 -44.91
C LYS A 304 3.28 7.37 -45.37
N VAL A 305 3.73 6.49 -44.48
CA VAL A 305 3.94 5.06 -44.78
C VAL A 305 2.60 4.36 -45.05
N ALA A 306 1.56 4.64 -44.27
CA ALA A 306 0.23 4.09 -44.48
C ALA A 306 -0.40 4.57 -45.80
N GLU A 307 -0.27 5.85 -46.13
CA GLU A 307 -0.70 6.44 -47.42
C GLU A 307 0.04 5.77 -48.58
N GLY A 308 1.37 5.65 -48.50
CA GLY A 308 2.16 4.92 -49.51
C GLY A 308 1.72 3.46 -49.66
N GLN A 309 1.35 2.78 -48.57
CA GLN A 309 0.85 1.41 -48.62
C GLN A 309 -0.52 1.31 -49.31
N VAL A 310 -1.38 2.31 -49.12
CA VAL A 310 -2.69 2.42 -49.80
C VAL A 310 -2.51 2.68 -51.30
N GLU A 311 -1.53 3.49 -51.70
CA GLU A 311 -1.19 3.73 -53.11
C GLU A 311 -0.54 2.52 -53.81
N LEU A 312 0.24 1.72 -53.07
CA LEU A 312 0.89 0.52 -53.59
C LEU A 312 -0.09 -0.65 -53.79
N LYS A 313 -1.12 -0.79 -52.95
CA LYS A 313 -2.14 -1.86 -53.07
C LYS A 313 -2.78 -1.97 -54.47
N PRO A 314 -3.30 -0.90 -55.10
CA PRO A 314 -3.90 -0.99 -56.43
C PRO A 314 -2.86 -1.23 -57.54
N LEU A 315 -1.61 -0.77 -57.37
CA LEU A 315 -0.53 -1.07 -58.32
C LEU A 315 -0.16 -2.56 -58.29
N LEU A 316 -0.04 -3.15 -57.10
CA LEU A 316 0.16 -4.59 -56.93
C LEU A 316 -1.03 -5.41 -57.46
N ALA A 317 -2.27 -4.95 -57.21
CA ALA A 317 -3.47 -5.60 -57.75
C ALA A 317 -3.52 -5.56 -59.28
N ARG A 318 -3.10 -4.44 -59.91
CA ARG A 318 -3.00 -4.34 -61.38
C ARG A 318 -1.88 -5.21 -61.96
N LEU A 319 -0.74 -5.32 -61.27
CA LEU A 319 0.34 -6.23 -61.64
C LEU A 319 -0.07 -7.71 -61.56
N GLY A 320 -0.85 -8.09 -60.55
CA GLY A 320 -1.40 -9.45 -60.44
C GLY A 320 -2.50 -9.77 -61.47
N GLN A 321 -3.25 -8.76 -61.92
CA GLN A 321 -4.27 -8.93 -62.97
C GLN A 321 -3.69 -8.92 -64.40
N ALA A 322 -2.49 -8.38 -64.59
CA ALA A 322 -1.80 -8.34 -65.89
C ALA A 322 -1.18 -9.68 -66.32
N GLU A 323 -1.38 -10.77 -65.57
CA GLU A 323 -0.94 -12.13 -65.95
C GLU A 323 -1.64 -12.70 -67.21
N GLY A 324 -2.57 -11.95 -67.82
CA GLY A 324 -3.26 -12.35 -69.06
C GLY A 324 -2.56 -12.01 -70.38
N GLY A 325 -1.43 -11.30 -70.39
CA GLY A 325 -0.75 -10.99 -71.67
C GLY A 325 0.56 -10.22 -71.54
N GLY A 326 1.68 -10.94 -71.64
CA GLY A 326 3.04 -10.40 -71.64
C GLY A 326 3.68 -10.40 -70.25
N GLY A 327 4.43 -11.47 -69.95
CA GLY A 327 5.07 -11.68 -68.64
C GLY A 327 5.97 -10.52 -68.22
N LEU A 328 5.94 -10.18 -66.93
CA LEU A 328 6.79 -9.15 -66.32
C LEU A 328 8.23 -9.28 -66.81
N ASP A 329 8.74 -8.20 -67.40
CA ASP A 329 10.13 -8.05 -67.82
C ASP A 329 11.06 -8.40 -66.63
N PRO A 330 12.12 -9.22 -66.82
CA PRO A 330 13.07 -9.58 -65.76
C PRO A 330 13.58 -8.38 -64.95
N THR A 331 13.67 -7.20 -65.55
CA THR A 331 14.04 -5.94 -64.89
C THR A 331 13.03 -5.54 -63.80
N THR A 332 11.72 -5.65 -64.08
CA THR A 332 10.65 -5.37 -63.10
C THR A 332 10.67 -6.37 -61.94
N ARG A 333 10.93 -7.65 -62.21
CA ARG A 333 11.14 -8.66 -61.15
C ARG A 333 12.36 -8.35 -60.27
N GLY A 334 13.42 -7.82 -60.87
CA GLY A 334 14.59 -7.31 -60.16
C GLY A 334 14.24 -6.14 -59.24
N HIS A 335 13.48 -5.16 -59.73
CA HIS A 335 13.03 -4.02 -58.93
C HIS A 335 12.11 -4.45 -57.77
N ILE A 336 11.20 -5.40 -57.97
CA ILE A 336 10.34 -5.92 -56.89
C ILE A 336 11.18 -6.60 -55.80
N ARG A 337 12.17 -7.41 -56.17
CA ARG A 337 13.10 -8.01 -55.19
C ARG A 337 13.93 -6.97 -54.46
N ASN A 338 14.38 -5.93 -55.15
CA ASN A 338 15.13 -4.84 -54.52
C ASN A 338 14.26 -4.03 -53.55
N ILE A 339 12.97 -3.81 -53.89
CA ILE A 339 12.00 -3.17 -52.99
C ILE A 339 11.73 -4.04 -51.77
N ASP A 340 11.54 -5.35 -51.94
CA ASP A 340 11.33 -6.29 -50.83
C ASP A 340 12.55 -6.34 -49.89
N ALA A 341 13.75 -6.33 -50.46
CA ALA A 341 15.00 -6.23 -49.69
C ALA A 341 15.11 -4.88 -48.95
N ALA A 342 14.72 -3.76 -49.58
CA ALA A 342 14.73 -2.44 -48.96
C ALA A 342 13.69 -2.32 -47.84
N LEU A 343 12.47 -2.86 -48.03
CA LEU A 343 11.41 -2.91 -47.02
C LEU A 343 11.81 -3.78 -45.83
N SER A 344 12.45 -4.93 -46.09
CA SER A 344 13.00 -5.78 -45.04
C SER A 344 14.13 -5.09 -44.28
N GLY A 345 14.98 -4.32 -44.98
CA GLY A 345 16.01 -3.48 -44.38
C GLY A 345 15.42 -2.41 -43.45
N LEU A 346 14.43 -1.65 -43.92
CA LEU A 346 13.72 -0.64 -43.13
C LEU A 346 13.01 -1.24 -41.91
N ALA A 347 12.36 -2.40 -42.06
CA ALA A 347 11.72 -3.09 -40.95
C ALA A 347 12.74 -3.50 -39.87
N LYS A 348 13.93 -3.93 -40.29
CA LYS A 348 15.02 -4.28 -39.38
C LYS A 348 15.60 -3.05 -38.68
N GLU A 349 15.81 -1.95 -39.41
CA GLU A 349 16.26 -0.67 -38.82
C GLU A 349 15.25 -0.11 -37.81
N LEU A 350 13.95 -0.18 -38.11
CA LEU A 350 12.89 0.23 -37.19
C LEU A 350 12.86 -0.64 -35.93
N ALA A 351 13.00 -1.96 -36.07
CA ALA A 351 13.06 -2.87 -34.94
C ALA A 351 14.29 -2.58 -34.05
N GLN A 352 15.44 -2.33 -34.67
CA GLN A 352 16.69 -2.00 -33.98
C GLN A 352 16.62 -0.63 -33.30
N GLY A 353 16.05 0.39 -33.98
CA GLY A 353 15.82 1.72 -33.41
C GLY A 353 14.90 1.67 -32.20
N ARG A 354 13.82 0.87 -32.25
CA ARG A 354 12.93 0.67 -31.09
C ARG A 354 13.66 0.03 -29.92
N GLU A 355 14.51 -0.96 -30.16
CA GLU A 355 15.31 -1.59 -29.11
C GLU A 355 16.29 -0.59 -28.47
N GLN A 356 16.94 0.25 -29.29
CA GLN A 356 17.85 1.28 -28.82
C GLN A 356 17.13 2.36 -28.01
N SER A 357 16.02 2.92 -28.50
CA SER A 357 15.23 3.89 -27.73
C SER A 357 14.73 3.29 -26.41
N THR A 358 14.33 2.02 -26.39
CA THR A 358 13.91 1.34 -25.15
C THR A 358 15.08 1.22 -24.16
N LYS A 359 16.30 0.96 -24.65
CA LYS A 359 17.52 0.91 -23.83
C LYS A 359 17.88 2.29 -23.27
N GLU A 360 17.80 3.34 -24.10
CA GLU A 360 18.04 4.73 -23.68
C GLU A 360 17.02 5.17 -22.63
N ILE A 361 15.72 4.93 -22.85
CA ILE A 361 14.66 5.21 -21.86
C ILE A 361 14.92 4.49 -20.54
N ARG A 362 15.32 3.21 -20.58
CA ARG A 362 15.68 2.46 -19.37
C ARG A 362 16.90 3.04 -18.67
N GLY A 363 17.88 3.54 -19.44
CA GLY A 363 19.06 4.23 -18.93
C GLY A 363 18.70 5.51 -18.19
N GLU A 364 17.88 6.35 -18.81
CA GLU A 364 17.38 7.60 -18.22
C GLU A 364 16.56 7.34 -16.94
N ILE A 365 15.66 6.35 -16.95
CA ILE A 365 14.89 5.97 -15.75
C ILE A 365 15.82 5.53 -14.60
N LYS A 366 16.87 4.76 -14.90
CA LYS A 366 17.85 4.37 -13.88
C LYS A 366 18.62 5.56 -13.32
N LEU A 367 18.99 6.50 -14.18
CA LEU A 367 19.70 7.72 -13.77
C LEU A 367 18.81 8.57 -12.87
N LEU A 368 17.55 8.76 -13.26
CA LEU A 368 16.53 9.48 -12.50
C LEU A 368 16.25 8.82 -11.14
N THR A 369 16.16 7.48 -11.10
CA THR A 369 16.01 6.72 -9.85
C THR A 369 17.22 6.90 -8.93
N ARG A 370 18.44 6.94 -9.49
CA ARG A 370 19.67 7.15 -8.73
C ARG A 370 19.77 8.58 -8.18
N THR A 371 19.36 9.58 -8.96
CA THR A 371 19.32 10.98 -8.50
C THR A 371 18.30 11.16 -7.37
N ILE A 372 17.12 10.54 -7.48
CA ILE A 372 16.11 10.55 -6.41
C ILE A 372 16.64 9.84 -5.15
N ALA A 373 17.30 8.68 -5.30
CA ALA A 373 17.88 7.97 -4.17
C ALA A 373 18.98 8.79 -3.47
N ALA A 374 19.85 9.47 -4.22
CA ALA A 374 20.88 10.35 -3.66
C ALA A 374 20.28 11.53 -2.88
N MET A 375 19.22 12.17 -3.40
CA MET A 375 18.53 13.24 -2.68
C MET A 375 17.82 12.75 -1.41
N ALA A 376 17.39 11.48 -1.36
CA ALA A 376 16.77 10.89 -0.17
C ALA A 376 17.80 10.46 0.91
N GLU A 377 19.09 10.37 0.57
CA GLU A 377 20.16 10.11 1.54
C GLU A 377 20.75 11.40 2.15
N GLU A 378 20.56 12.56 1.50
CA GLU A 378 21.07 13.88 1.95
C GLU A 378 20.07 14.71 2.77
N GLY A 379 18.81 14.29 2.90
CA GLY A 379 17.77 14.93 3.73
C GLY A 379 17.34 14.05 4.90
#